data_AF-D7U3R0-F1
#
_entry.id   AF-D7U3R0-F1
#
_cell.length_a   1.000
_cell.length_b   1.000
_cell.length_c   1.000
_cell.angle_alpha   90.00
_cell.angle_beta   90.00
_cell.angle_gamma   90.00
#
_symmetry.space_group_name_H-M   'P 1'
#
loop_
_entity.id
_entity.type
_entity.pdbx_description
1 polymer ?
#
loop_
_entity_poly.entity_id
_entity_poly.type
_entity_poly.pdbx_seq_one_letter_code
_entity_poly.pdbx_strand_id
1 'polypeptide(L)'
;MTIKNLVVASEKGLFTIVINLQVPGSTHYSMIFYFVTKELVTGSLLRRFVDGYDEFRNSRLKLIPSVPKAPWMVRRIVGSTPHFLGKVVDCNYIRGPKYLEIDVDFGSSTVVDGALAFVNGAIPNLVVDMAFLVQVCSLY
;
A
#
# COMPACT_ATOMS: atom_id res chain seq x y z
N MET A 1 4.06 -14.02 4.46
CA MET A 1 3.28 -15.14 3.88
C MET A 1 2.87 -14.72 2.46
N THR A 2 3.82 -14.68 1.51
CA THR A 2 3.57 -14.04 0.20
C THR A 2 4.10 -14.86 -0.99
N ILE A 3 5.03 -15.79 -0.73
CA ILE A 3 5.85 -16.45 -1.75
C ILE A 3 5.05 -17.37 -2.70
N LYS A 4 4.04 -18.10 -2.20
CA LYS A 4 3.32 -19.08 -3.02
C LYS A 4 2.54 -18.45 -4.19
N ASN A 5 1.89 -17.32 -3.97
CA ASN A 5 1.10 -16.64 -5.01
C ASN A 5 1.99 -15.96 -6.07
N LEU A 6 3.17 -15.50 -5.66
CA LEU A 6 4.18 -14.94 -6.57
C LEU A 6 4.70 -15.99 -7.56
N VAL A 7 4.89 -17.24 -7.11
CA VAL A 7 5.33 -18.35 -7.96
C VAL A 7 4.31 -18.64 -9.06
N VAL A 8 3.02 -18.77 -8.72
CA VAL A 8 1.96 -19.09 -9.70
C VAL A 8 1.82 -18.02 -10.78
N ALA A 9 1.92 -16.74 -10.42
CA ALA A 9 1.84 -15.66 -11.41
C ALA A 9 3.09 -15.63 -12.30
N SER A 10 4.26 -15.85 -11.72
CA SER A 10 5.53 -15.92 -12.45
C SER A 10 5.56 -17.07 -13.45
N GLU A 11 5.04 -18.25 -13.09
CA GLU A 11 4.93 -19.42 -13.99
C GLU A 11 4.02 -19.13 -15.19
N LYS A 12 3.01 -18.27 -15.03
CA LYS A 12 2.15 -17.80 -16.11
C LYS A 12 2.77 -16.65 -16.94
N GLY A 13 4.04 -16.33 -16.70
CA GLY A 13 4.78 -15.26 -17.37
C GLY A 13 4.43 -13.84 -16.90
N LEU A 14 3.53 -13.69 -15.92
CA LEU A 14 2.99 -12.42 -15.46
C LEU A 14 3.93 -11.71 -14.49
N PHE A 15 3.84 -10.39 -14.46
CA PHE A 15 4.46 -9.54 -13.45
C PHE A 15 3.49 -9.23 -12.32
N THR A 16 3.93 -9.35 -11.07
CA THR A 16 3.09 -9.09 -9.90
C THR A 16 3.62 -7.94 -9.05
N ILE A 17 2.75 -7.01 -8.67
CA ILE A 17 3.01 -6.05 -7.60
C ILE A 17 2.18 -6.50 -6.40
N VAL A 18 2.85 -6.66 -5.27
CA VAL A 18 2.21 -7.00 -4.00
C VAL A 18 2.34 -5.84 -3.04
N ILE A 19 1.24 -5.44 -2.42
CA ILE A 19 1.24 -4.47 -1.33
C ILE A 19 0.73 -5.17 -0.09
N ASN A 20 1.57 -5.26 0.93
CA ASN A 20 1.25 -5.86 2.22
C ASN A 20 1.15 -4.74 3.26
N LEU A 21 -0.08 -4.37 3.63
CA LEU A 21 -0.32 -3.43 4.72
C LEU A 21 -0.28 -4.20 6.05
N GLN A 22 0.72 -3.91 6.87
CA GLN A 22 0.91 -4.52 8.17
C GLN A 22 0.31 -3.58 9.22
N VAL A 23 -0.77 -4.04 9.87
CA VAL A 23 -1.53 -3.23 10.83
C VAL A 23 -1.25 -3.74 12.24
N PRO A 24 -0.60 -2.93 13.10
CA PRO A 24 -0.41 -3.28 14.50
C PRO A 24 -1.75 -3.24 15.25
N GLY A 25 -1.89 -4.09 16.26
CA GLY A 25 -3.07 -4.19 17.10
C GLY A 25 -2.88 -5.24 18.18
N SER A 26 -3.92 -5.51 18.99
CA SER A 26 -3.91 -6.63 19.94
C SER A 26 -3.75 -7.99 19.24
N THR A 27 -4.13 -8.05 17.97
CA THR A 27 -3.75 -9.07 17.01
C THR A 27 -3.15 -8.35 15.82
N HIS A 28 -1.98 -8.79 15.34
CA HIS A 28 -1.38 -8.23 14.13
C HIS A 28 -2.18 -8.66 12.91
N TYR A 29 -2.60 -7.70 12.09
CA TYR A 29 -3.32 -7.97 10.84
C TYR A 29 -2.43 -7.64 9.64
N SER A 30 -2.61 -8.39 8.55
CA SER A 30 -1.95 -8.15 7.27
C SER A 30 -3.01 -8.13 6.17
N MET A 31 -3.08 -7.05 5.42
CA MET A 31 -3.92 -6.94 4.23
C MET A 31 -3.02 -6.96 3.00
N ILE A 32 -3.13 -8.04 2.22
CA ILE A 32 -2.26 -8.29 1.07
C ILE A 32 -3.05 -8.09 -0.22
N PHE A 33 -2.60 -7.15 -1.04
CA PHE A 33 -3.18 -6.81 -2.34
C PHE A 33 -2.27 -7.28 -3.47
N TYR A 34 -2.80 -8.04 -4.40
CA TYR A 34 -2.08 -8.54 -5.57
C TYR A 34 -2.57 -7.83 -6.84
N PHE A 35 -1.66 -7.12 -7.51
CA PHE A 35 -1.90 -6.51 -8.81
C PHE A 35 -1.04 -7.21 -9.85
N VAL A 36 -1.66 -7.71 -10.92
CA VAL A 36 -0.97 -8.54 -11.91
C VAL A 36 -1.10 -7.90 -13.29
N THR A 37 0.01 -7.85 -14.02
CA THR A 37 0.06 -7.42 -15.43
C THR A 37 0.86 -8.43 -16.25
N LYS A 38 0.58 -8.52 -17.55
CA LYS A 38 1.35 -9.40 -18.45
C LYS A 38 2.79 -8.93 -18.58
N GLU A 39 2.96 -7.63 -18.81
CA GLU A 39 4.26 -7.02 -19.00
C GLU A 39 4.29 -5.62 -18.40
N LEU A 40 5.50 -5.16 -18.10
CA LEU A 40 5.74 -3.78 -17.75
C LEU A 40 6.14 -3.03 -19.01
N VAL A 41 5.23 -2.19 -19.51
CA VAL A 41 5.45 -1.41 -20.73
C VAL A 41 6.69 -0.54 -20.59
N THR A 42 7.61 -0.64 -21.56
CA THR A 42 8.85 0.15 -21.61
C THR A 42 8.54 1.65 -21.57
N GLY A 43 9.28 2.40 -20.75
CA GLY A 43 9.08 3.83 -20.56
C GLY A 43 7.86 4.22 -19.70
N SER A 44 6.99 3.27 -19.33
CA SER A 44 5.84 3.56 -18.48
C SER A 44 6.24 4.00 -17.08
N LEU A 45 5.37 4.79 -16.44
CA LEU A 45 5.52 5.17 -15.03
C LEU A 45 5.62 3.95 -14.13
N LEU A 46 4.84 2.91 -14.41
CA LEU A 46 4.84 1.68 -13.62
C LEU A 46 6.19 0.96 -13.71
N ARG A 47 6.77 0.82 -14.91
CA ARG A 47 8.12 0.24 -15.08
C ARG A 47 9.17 1.04 -14.31
N ARG A 48 9.13 2.37 -14.44
CA ARG A 48 10.04 3.29 -13.73
C ARG A 48 9.88 3.21 -12.21
N PHE A 49 8.66 3.06 -11.72
CA PHE A 49 8.38 2.86 -10.29
C PHE A 49 8.92 1.52 -9.80
N VAL A 50 8.69 0.45 -10.58
CA VAL A 50 9.15 -0.90 -10.26
C VAL A 50 10.68 -0.98 -10.19
N ASP A 51 11.40 -0.39 -11.14
CA ASP A 51 12.87 -0.45 -11.19
C ASP A 51 13.58 0.74 -10.52
N GLY A 52 12.82 1.74 -10.04
CA GLY A 52 13.38 2.92 -9.39
C GLY A 52 13.97 2.61 -8.00
N TYR A 53 14.67 3.57 -7.41
CA TYR A 53 15.15 3.47 -6.03
C TYR A 53 14.03 3.78 -5.03
N ASP A 54 14.23 3.44 -3.75
CA ASP A 54 13.21 3.61 -2.72
C ASP A 54 12.77 5.06 -2.54
N GLU A 55 13.68 6.03 -2.67
CA GLU A 55 13.32 7.46 -2.67
C GLU A 55 12.32 7.81 -3.79
N PHE A 56 12.51 7.24 -4.98
CA PHE A 56 11.61 7.42 -6.12
C PHE A 56 10.23 6.81 -5.84
N ARG A 57 10.19 5.65 -5.16
CA ARG A 57 8.96 4.94 -4.82
C ARG A 57 8.19 5.65 -3.70
N ASN A 58 8.88 6.03 -2.62
CA ASN A 58 8.36 6.74 -1.46
C ASN A 58 7.74 8.10 -1.83
N SER A 59 8.30 8.77 -2.83
CA SER A 59 7.77 10.04 -3.35
C SER A 59 6.56 9.90 -4.28
N ARG A 60 6.11 8.68 -4.60
CA ARG A 60 5.06 8.45 -5.62
C ARG A 60 3.93 7.54 -5.21
N LEU A 61 4.20 6.54 -4.37
CA LEU A 61 3.18 5.61 -3.91
C LEU A 61 2.23 6.30 -2.94
N LYS A 62 0.95 6.30 -3.28
CA LYS A 62 -0.12 6.89 -2.48
C LYS A 62 -1.16 5.85 -2.09
N LEU A 63 -1.68 5.97 -0.88
CA LEU A 63 -2.89 5.30 -0.41
C LEU A 63 -3.99 6.34 -0.22
N ILE A 64 -5.16 6.05 -0.78
CA ILE A 64 -6.40 6.79 -0.52
C ILE A 64 -7.32 5.86 0.28
N PRO A 65 -7.45 6.06 1.60
CA PRO A 65 -8.46 5.37 2.39
C PRO A 65 -9.78 6.14 2.36
N SER A 66 -10.88 5.44 2.60
CA SER A 66 -12.18 6.03 2.94
C SER A 66 -12.93 5.07 3.86
N VAL A 67 -13.63 5.60 4.87
CA VAL A 67 -14.40 4.81 5.82
C VAL A 67 -15.87 5.23 5.81
N PRO A 68 -16.61 4.92 4.72
CA PRO A 68 -17.91 5.54 4.44
C PRO A 68 -18.97 5.26 5.52
N LYS A 69 -18.89 4.11 6.18
CA LYS A 69 -19.84 3.68 7.21
C LYS A 69 -19.44 4.07 8.64
N ALA A 70 -18.29 4.72 8.82
CA ALA A 70 -17.80 5.07 10.15
C ALA A 70 -18.49 6.35 10.70
N PRO A 71 -18.53 6.52 12.04
CA PRO A 71 -18.97 7.77 12.66
C PRO A 71 -18.22 8.99 12.08
N TRP A 72 -18.89 10.15 12.02
CA TRP A 72 -18.34 11.35 11.38
C TRP A 72 -16.96 11.77 11.94
N MET A 73 -16.71 11.54 13.23
CA MET A 73 -15.43 11.87 13.87
C MET A 73 -14.29 10.95 13.36
N VAL A 74 -14.57 9.65 13.19
CA VAL A 74 -13.61 8.69 12.63
C VAL A 74 -13.32 9.02 11.16
N ARG A 75 -14.35 9.40 10.39
CA ARG A 75 -14.17 9.86 9.00
C ARG A 75 -13.24 11.07 8.87
N ARG A 76 -13.30 12.02 9.82
CA ARG A 76 -12.38 13.17 9.82
C ARG A 76 -10.93 12.79 10.15
N ILE A 77 -10.73 11.81 11.02
CA ILE A 77 -9.39 11.36 11.44
C ILE A 77 -8.71 10.56 10.34
N VAL A 78 -9.43 9.62 9.72
CA VAL A 78 -8.92 8.81 8.60
C VAL A 78 -8.77 9.67 7.33
N GLY A 79 -9.70 10.60 7.13
CA GLY A 79 -9.75 11.44 5.93
C GLY A 79 -10.06 10.66 4.66
N SER A 80 -10.00 11.35 3.53
CA SER A 80 -10.11 10.77 2.18
C SER A 80 -9.03 11.32 1.25
N THR A 81 -7.99 11.93 1.83
CA THR A 81 -6.91 12.57 1.10
C THR A 81 -5.86 11.52 0.73
N PRO A 82 -5.25 11.59 -0.47
CA PRO A 82 -4.14 10.73 -0.81
C PRO A 82 -2.93 10.99 0.08
N HIS A 83 -2.43 9.96 0.76
CA HIS A 83 -1.22 10.03 1.59
C HIS A 83 -0.06 9.35 0.89
N PHE A 84 1.11 9.98 0.84
CA PHE A 84 2.34 9.32 0.40
C PHE A 84 2.77 8.31 1.45
N LEU A 85 2.71 7.02 1.12
CA LEU A 85 2.98 5.96 2.10
C LEU A 85 4.41 6.08 2.64
N GLY A 86 5.40 6.10 1.75
CA GLY A 86 6.82 6.17 2.14
C GLY A 86 7.30 7.51 2.74
N LYS A 87 6.39 8.46 3.00
CA LYS A 87 6.69 9.68 3.79
C LYS A 87 6.11 9.62 5.20
N VAL A 88 5.12 8.77 5.43
CA VAL A 88 4.34 8.72 6.66
C VAL A 88 4.66 7.46 7.46
N VAL A 89 5.00 6.37 6.76
CA VAL A 89 5.31 5.04 7.31
C VAL A 89 6.50 4.43 6.57
N ASP A 90 7.13 3.45 7.21
CA ASP A 90 8.24 2.73 6.63
C ASP A 90 7.72 1.76 5.57
N CYS A 91 8.38 1.78 4.41
CA CYS A 91 8.07 0.92 3.29
C CYS A 91 9.32 0.12 2.92
N ASN A 92 9.24 -1.21 3.00
CA ASN A 92 10.30 -2.11 2.55
C ASN A 92 9.95 -2.66 1.16
N TYR A 93 10.89 -2.50 0.22
CA TYR A 93 10.69 -2.85 -1.19
C TYR A 93 11.54 -4.05 -1.57
N ILE A 94 10.89 -5.15 -1.95
CA ILE A 94 11.55 -6.39 -2.36
C ILE A 94 11.33 -6.58 -3.86
N ARG A 95 12.38 -6.33 -4.64
CA ARG A 95 12.35 -6.45 -6.10
C ARG A 95 12.95 -7.79 -6.54
N GLY A 96 12.09 -8.72 -6.98
CA GLY A 96 12.53 -9.96 -7.65
C GLY A 96 12.64 -9.79 -9.16
N PRO A 97 12.76 -10.85 -9.98
CA PRO A 97 12.72 -10.72 -11.44
C PRO A 97 11.31 -10.36 -11.97
N LYS A 98 10.28 -11.08 -11.50
CA LYS A 98 8.88 -10.99 -11.97
C LYS A 98 7.92 -10.36 -10.97
N TYR A 99 8.44 -9.75 -9.91
CA TYR A 99 7.60 -9.07 -8.94
C TYR A 99 8.28 -7.89 -8.25
N LEU A 100 7.45 -7.05 -7.66
CA LEU A 100 7.79 -6.08 -6.62
C LEU A 100 6.85 -6.30 -5.44
N GLU A 101 7.39 -6.61 -4.26
CA GLU A 101 6.65 -6.65 -3.00
C GLU A 101 6.94 -5.38 -2.21
N ILE A 102 5.88 -4.79 -1.64
CA ILE A 102 5.90 -3.56 -0.87
C ILE A 102 5.29 -3.87 0.48
N ASP A 103 6.13 -4.02 1.49
CA ASP A 103 5.69 -4.12 2.88
C ASP A 103 5.54 -2.72 3.44
N VAL A 104 4.35 -2.41 3.96
CA VAL A 104 4.02 -1.11 4.53
C VAL A 104 3.74 -1.31 6.01
N ASP A 105 4.63 -0.81 6.86
CA ASP A 105 4.51 -0.95 8.32
C ASP A 105 3.77 0.24 8.91
N PHE A 106 2.48 0.07 9.21
CA PHE A 106 1.71 1.14 9.85
C PHE A 106 2.11 1.40 11.30
N GLY A 107 2.80 0.46 11.95
CA GLY A 107 3.30 0.63 13.32
C GLY A 107 4.59 1.44 13.43
N SER A 108 5.21 1.81 12.30
CA SER A 108 6.41 2.64 12.33
C SER A 108 6.11 4.13 12.58
N SER A 109 4.82 4.52 12.62
CA SER A 109 4.38 5.91 12.67
C SER A 109 3.38 6.17 13.78
N THR A 110 3.77 7.01 14.74
CA THR A 110 2.89 7.43 15.85
C THR A 110 1.62 8.14 15.37
N VAL A 111 1.68 8.79 14.20
CA VAL A 111 0.52 9.43 13.57
C VAL A 111 -0.47 8.37 13.09
N VAL A 112 0.02 7.31 12.45
CA VAL A 112 -0.84 6.22 11.95
C VAL A 112 -1.35 5.36 13.10
N ASP A 113 -0.52 5.05 14.09
CA ASP A 113 -0.95 4.36 15.32
C ASP A 113 -2.09 5.09 16.02
N GLY A 114 -1.98 6.43 16.13
CA GLY A 114 -3.05 7.27 16.67
C GLY A 114 -4.34 7.11 15.88
N ALA A 115 -4.28 7.17 14.54
CA ALA A 115 -5.45 6.97 13.70
C ALA A 115 -6.04 5.54 13.84
N LEU A 116 -5.18 4.52 13.89
CA LEU A 116 -5.57 3.12 14.06
C LEU A 116 -6.26 2.87 15.40
N ALA A 117 -5.88 3.55 16.48
CA ALA A 117 -6.57 3.43 17.77
C ALA A 117 -8.06 3.81 17.69
N PHE A 118 -8.40 4.88 16.96
CA PHE A 118 -9.80 5.29 16.74
C PHE A 118 -10.55 4.32 15.84
N VAL A 119 -9.88 3.77 14.84
CA VAL A 119 -10.43 2.78 13.92
C VAL A 119 -10.71 1.47 14.68
N ASN A 120 -9.78 1.05 15.54
CA ASN A 120 -9.89 -0.16 16.33
C ASN A 120 -11.04 -0.12 17.35
N GLY A 121 -11.34 1.07 17.90
CA GLY A 121 -12.50 1.26 18.77
C GLY A 121 -13.86 1.11 18.09
N ALA A 122 -13.92 1.16 16.75
CA ALA A 122 -15.16 1.11 15.96
C ALA A 122 -15.43 -0.26 15.29
N ILE A 123 -14.65 -1.29 15.64
CA ILE A 123 -14.37 -2.45 14.78
C ILE A 123 -15.52 -3.31 14.28
N PRO A 124 -16.61 -3.65 15.00
CA PRO A 124 -17.43 -4.76 14.52
C PRO A 124 -18.10 -4.50 13.16
N ASN A 125 -18.18 -3.24 12.68
CA ASN A 125 -18.78 -2.89 11.41
C ASN A 125 -17.95 -1.90 10.56
N LEU A 126 -16.63 -1.82 10.78
CA LEU A 126 -15.81 -0.91 9.98
C LEU A 126 -15.69 -1.41 8.54
N VAL A 127 -16.11 -0.55 7.59
CA VAL A 127 -15.87 -0.74 6.17
C VAL A 127 -14.84 0.29 5.71
N VAL A 128 -13.77 -0.20 5.08
CA VAL A 128 -12.69 0.62 4.55
C VAL A 128 -12.60 0.41 3.04
N ASP A 129 -12.78 1.47 2.27
CA ASP A 129 -12.46 1.51 0.84
C ASP A 129 -11.03 2.01 0.68
N MET A 130 -10.25 1.35 -0.19
CA MET A 130 -8.83 1.69 -0.40
C MET A 130 -8.49 1.72 -1.88
N ALA A 131 -7.69 2.72 -2.28
CA ALA A 131 -7.09 2.80 -3.60
C ALA A 131 -5.58 3.09 -3.50
N PHE A 132 -4.80 2.42 -4.35
CA PHE A 132 -3.36 2.64 -4.48
C PHE A 132 -3.04 3.36 -5.79
N LEU A 133 -2.17 4.36 -5.71
CA LEU A 133 -1.81 5.17 -6.88
C LEU A 133 -0.30 5.38 -6.93
N VAL A 134 0.25 5.35 -8.14
CA VAL A 134 1.61 5.81 -8.42
C VAL A 134 1.48 7.15 -9.11
N GLN A 135 1.86 8.25 -8.44
CA GLN A 135 1.77 9.56 -9.06
C GLN A 135 2.92 9.83 -10.03
N VAL A 136 2.66 10.64 -11.05
CA VAL A 136 3.70 11.35 -11.79
C VAL A 136 4.12 12.57 -10.94
N CYS A 137 5.42 12.80 -10.76
CA CYS A 137 5.88 14.11 -10.28
C CYS A 137 5.79 15.09 -11.43
N SER A 138 4.96 16.13 -11.31
CA SER A 138 5.16 17.35 -12.09
C SER A 138 6.45 17.99 -11.58
N LEU A 139 7.55 17.79 -12.30
CA LEU A 139 8.70 18.68 -12.24
C LEU A 139 8.63 19.58 -13.47
N TYR A 140 7.59 20.42 -13.55
CA TYR A 140 7.47 21.66 -14.30
C TYR A 140 6.39 22.49 -13.63
#